data_AF-A0A3D3LF67-F1
#
_entry.id   AF-A0A3D3LF67-F1
#
_cell.length_a   1.000
_cell.length_b   1.000
_cell.length_c   1.000
_cell.angle_alpha   90.00
_cell.angle_beta   90.00
_cell.angle_gamma   90.00
#
_symmetry.space_group_name_H-M   'P 1'
#
loop_
_entity.id
_entity.type
_entity.pdbx_description
1 polymer ?
#
loop_
_entity_poly.entity_id
_entity_poly.type
_entity_poly.pdbx_seq_one_letter_code
_entity_poly.pdbx_strand_id
1 'polypeptide(L)' 'AQSRIMTIEEMDDAVVELVWDPPWNKEMISIEGKMKLGMI' A
#
# COMPACT_ATOMS: atom_id res chain seq x y z
N ALA A 1 9.63 0.31 3.52
CA ALA A 1 8.37 -0.44 3.65
C ALA A 1 8.61 -1.72 4.44
N GLN A 2 9.51 -2.58 3.96
CA GLN A 2 9.93 -3.81 4.63
C GLN A 2 10.24 -3.64 6.13
N SER A 3 11.04 -2.62 6.50
CA SER A 3 11.37 -2.37 7.92
C SER A 3 10.17 -2.15 8.84
N ARG A 4 9.06 -1.60 8.34
CA ARG A 4 7.82 -1.46 9.11
C ARG A 4 7.03 -2.77 9.19
N ILE A 5 7.17 -3.64 8.20
CA ILE A 5 6.51 -4.95 8.18
C ILE A 5 7.22 -5.89 9.16
N MET A 6 8.55 -5.82 9.22
CA MET A 6 9.38 -6.58 10.15
C MET A 6 9.16 -6.23 11.63
N THR A 7 8.34 -5.23 11.97
CA THR A 7 7.98 -4.94 13.37
C THR A 7 6.79 -5.77 13.87
N ILE A 8 6.18 -6.58 13.02
CA ILE A 8 5.10 -7.50 13.40
C ILE A 8 5.75 -8.70 14.10
N GLU A 9 5.37 -8.98 15.35
CA GLU A 9 6.04 -9.97 16.21
C GLU A 9 6.09 -11.39 15.62
N GLU A 10 5.08 -11.78 14.86
CA GLU A 10 4.95 -13.12 14.25
C GLU A 10 5.60 -13.21 12.85
N MET A 11 6.32 -12.17 12.40
CA MET A 11 6.92 -12.12 11.07
C MET A 11 8.37 -12.63 11.10
N ASP A 12 8.61 -13.79 10.49
CA ASP A 12 9.96 -14.34 10.37
C ASP A 12 10.82 -13.61 9.31
N ASP A 13 10.24 -13.29 8.15
CA ASP A 13 10.87 -12.50 7.09
C ASP A 13 9.82 -11.83 6.18
N ALA A 14 10.18 -10.70 5.59
CA ALA A 14 9.34 -9.98 4.65
C ALA A 14 10.16 -9.55 3.44
N VAL A 15 9.72 -9.95 2.24
CA VAL A 15 10.28 -9.48 0.97
C VAL A 15 9.32 -8.46 0.36
N VAL A 16 9.84 -7.29 0.00
CA VAL A 16 9.04 -6.24 -0.65
C VAL A 16 9.57 -6.02 -2.06
N GLU A 17 8.76 -6.39 -3.04
CA GLU A 17 9.06 -6.17 -4.45
C GLU A 17 8.37 -4.90 -4.96
N LEU A 18 9.14 -4.06 -5.64
CA LEU A 18 8.61 -2.89 -6.32
C LEU A 18 8.33 -3.27 -7.77
N VAL A 19 7.04 -3.35 -8.11
CA VAL A 19 6.56 -3.69 -9.45
C VAL A 19 5.68 -2.58 -10.01
N TRP A 20 5.62 -2.52 -11.34
CA TRP A 20 4.80 -1.53 -12.06
C TRP A 20 3.70 -2.14 -12.91
N ASP A 21 3.57 -3.47 -12.91
CA ASP A 21 2.54 -4.21 -13.63
C ASP A 21 1.71 -5.03 -12.62
N PRO A 22 0.38 -4.84 -12.53
CA PRO A 22 -0.41 -3.83 -13.25
C PRO A 22 -0.08 -2.40 -12.80
N PRO A 23 -0.24 -1.39 -13.68
CA PRO A 23 -0.04 -0.01 -13.30
C PRO A 23 -1.09 0.40 -12.26
N TRP A 24 -0.63 1.04 -11.19
CA TRP A 24 -1.52 1.61 -10.19
C TRP A 24 -2.32 2.78 -10.79
N ASN A 25 -3.60 2.88 -10.45
CA ASN A 25 -4.43 4.00 -10.88
C ASN A 25 -5.31 4.54 -9.74
N LYS A 26 -5.86 5.74 -9.94
CA LYS A 26 -6.65 6.48 -8.94
C LYS A 26 -7.92 5.76 -8.47
N GLU A 27 -8.42 4.79 -9.22
CA GLU A 27 -9.61 4.02 -8.83
C GLU A 27 -9.32 3.14 -7.63
N MET A 28 -8.06 2.72 -7.46
CA MET A 28 -7.57 1.91 -6.34
C MET A 28 -7.50 2.66 -5.00
N ILE A 29 -7.70 3.99 -4.98
CA ILE A 29 -7.83 4.77 -3.74
C ILE A 29 -9.17 4.42 -3.07
N SER A 30 -9.17 4.20 -1.76
CA SER A 30 -10.39 3.99 -0.96
C SER A 30 -11.34 5.20 -1.02
N ILE A 31 -12.62 4.99 -0.70
CA ILE A 31 -13.63 6.07 -0.68
C ILE A 31 -13.23 7.17 0.32
N GLU A 32 -12.83 6.80 1.53
CA GLU A 32 -12.36 7.75 2.55
C GLU A 32 -11.15 8.57 2.05
N GLY A 33 -10.22 7.91 1.34
CA GLY A 33 -9.08 8.58 0.71
C GLY A 33 -9.53 9.58 -0.36
N LYS A 34 -10.46 9.18 -1.22
CA LYS A 34 -11.06 10.06 -2.25
C LYS A 34 -11.75 11.29 -1.63
N MET A 35 -12.47 11.12 -0.53
CA MET A 35 -13.09 12.24 0.21
C MET A 35 -12.04 13.22 0.74
N LYS A 36 -11.00 12.72 1.43
CA LYS A 36 -9.94 13.56 1.99
C LYS A 36 -9.16 14.32 0.90
N LEU A 37 -9.10 13.78 -0.31
CA LEU A 37 -8.43 14.36 -1.46
C LEU A 37 -9.36 15.23 -2.34
N GLY A 38 -10.65 15.37 -1.99
CA GLY A 38 -11.61 16.17 -2.78
C GLY A 38 -11.92 15.60 -4.16
N MET A 39 -11.84 14.27 -4.31
CA MET A 39 -12.06 13.56 -5.58
C MET A 39 -13.51 13.09 -5.78
N ILE A 40 -14.34 13.22 -4.73
CA ILE A 40 -15.78 12.99 -4.73
C ILE A 40 -16.48 14.07 -3.89
#